data_AF-A0A832SSX8-F1
#
_entry.id   AF-A0A832SSX8-F1
#
_cell.length_a   1.000
_cell.length_b   1.000
_cell.length_c   1.000
_cell.angle_alpha   90.00
_cell.angle_beta   90.00
_cell.angle_gamma   90.00
#
_symmetry.space_group_name_H-M   'P 1'
#
loop_
_entity.id
_entity.type
_entity.pdbx_description
1 polymer ?
#
loop_
_entity_poly.entity_id
_entity_poly.type
_entity_poly.pdbx_seq_one_letter_code
_entity_poly.pdbx_strand_id
1 'polypeptide(L)'
;YAVFNDNVNIGILANKAATARELLDRLQTAYENLPKWMQQGIISWNKGSLELENGSKILAASTSASAVRGMSFNILFLDEFAFVPNHIAESFFASVYPTITSGKNTKVIIVSTPHGMNHFYRMWHDAETGKNGYVFTDVHWSEVPGRDEEWKKQTIANTSEQQFKVEFLCEFLGSVDTLIAPSKLRNFVYDHPKTRNAGLDVYVDPGENCDYVVTVDVARGVGSDYSAFVVVDVTQFPHRVVAKYRDNE
;
A
#
# COMPACT_ATOMS: atom_id res chain seq x y z
N TYR A 1 6.09 25.17 4.87
CA TYR A 1 7.54 24.86 4.89
C TYR A 1 8.30 25.68 3.86
N ALA A 2 7.96 25.60 2.56
CA ALA A 2 8.61 26.36 1.48
C ALA A 2 8.69 27.89 1.71
N VAL A 3 7.68 28.48 2.36
CA VAL A 3 7.61 29.92 2.65
C VAL A 3 8.61 30.36 3.73
N PHE A 4 8.97 29.47 4.65
CA PHE A 4 9.74 29.81 5.87
C PHE A 4 11.16 29.23 5.88
N ASN A 5 11.57 28.57 4.79
CA ASN A 5 12.87 27.93 4.67
C ASN A 5 13.39 28.19 3.26
N ASP A 6 14.64 28.57 3.14
CA ASP A 6 15.26 28.89 1.86
C ASP A 6 15.69 27.64 1.12
N ASN A 7 15.65 27.68 -0.22
CA ASN A 7 16.16 26.64 -1.11
C ASN A 7 15.57 25.24 -0.84
N VAL A 8 14.28 25.15 -0.53
CA VAL A 8 13.59 23.87 -0.34
C VAL A 8 12.99 23.38 -1.65
N ASN A 9 13.39 22.20 -2.09
CA ASN A 9 12.77 21.50 -3.22
C ASN A 9 11.71 20.51 -2.72
N ILE A 10 10.48 20.70 -3.18
CA ILE A 10 9.32 19.87 -2.83
C ILE A 10 8.80 19.18 -4.09
N GLY A 11 8.70 17.85 -4.06
CA GLY A 11 8.09 17.04 -5.10
C GLY A 11 6.71 16.57 -4.66
N ILE A 12 5.68 16.91 -5.42
CA ILE A 12 4.32 16.39 -5.27
C ILE A 12 4.11 15.38 -6.39
N LEU A 13 3.98 14.11 -6.02
CA LEU A 13 3.74 13.02 -6.96
C LEU A 13 2.42 12.33 -6.65
N ALA A 14 1.68 12.01 -7.71
CA ALA A 14 0.44 11.26 -7.61
C ALA A 14 0.35 10.19 -8.69
N ASN A 15 -0.63 9.29 -8.59
CA ASN A 15 -0.89 8.27 -9.63
C ASN A 15 -1.04 8.85 -11.04
N LYS A 16 -1.56 10.08 -11.16
CA LYS A 16 -1.76 10.83 -12.40
C LYS A 16 -1.23 12.24 -12.23
N ALA A 17 -0.63 12.78 -13.28
CA ALA A 17 -0.10 14.15 -13.26
C ALA A 17 -1.19 15.20 -13.02
N ALA A 18 -2.43 14.94 -13.44
CA ALA A 18 -3.56 15.84 -13.19
C ALA A 18 -3.85 15.99 -11.68
N THR A 19 -3.87 14.88 -10.93
CA THR A 19 -4.09 14.88 -9.48
C THR A 19 -3.01 15.67 -8.74
N ALA A 20 -1.74 15.46 -9.10
CA ALA A 20 -0.63 16.21 -8.50
C ALA A 20 -0.75 17.72 -8.75
N ARG A 21 -1.19 18.13 -9.96
CA ARG A 21 -1.39 19.54 -10.30
C ARG A 21 -2.57 20.15 -9.55
N GLU A 22 -3.64 19.39 -9.33
CA GLU A 22 -4.77 19.85 -8.52
C GLU A 22 -4.33 20.12 -7.07
N LEU A 23 -3.49 19.26 -6.50
CA LEU A 23 -2.94 19.51 -5.16
C LEU A 23 -2.06 20.77 -5.13
N LEU A 24 -1.23 20.98 -6.17
CA LEU A 24 -0.44 22.20 -6.30
C LEU A 24 -1.33 23.45 -6.42
N ASP A 25 -2.44 23.38 -7.17
CA ASP A 25 -3.39 24.48 -7.33
C ASP A 25 -4.05 24.87 -5.99
N ARG A 26 -4.38 23.88 -5.15
CA ARG A 26 -4.86 24.11 -3.77
C ARG A 26 -3.79 24.79 -2.90
N LEU A 27 -2.53 24.38 -3.02
CA LEU A 27 -1.41 25.03 -2.30
C LEU A 27 -1.16 26.46 -2.80
N GLN A 28 -1.30 26.70 -4.09
CA GLN A 28 -1.24 28.01 -4.72
C GLN A 28 -2.34 28.93 -4.20
N THR A 29 -3.57 28.45 -4.13
CA THR A 29 -4.69 29.19 -3.52
C THR A 29 -4.43 29.46 -2.03
N ALA A 30 -3.94 28.47 -1.28
CA ALA A 30 -3.59 28.66 0.13
C ALA A 30 -2.49 29.73 0.29
N TYR A 31 -1.52 29.76 -0.61
CA TYR A 31 -0.45 30.76 -0.65
C TYR A 31 -0.98 32.17 -0.90
N GLU A 32 -1.87 32.34 -1.88
CA GLU A 32 -2.51 33.63 -2.20
C GLU A 32 -3.29 34.20 -1.01
N ASN A 33 -3.85 33.33 -0.18
CA ASN A 33 -4.59 33.72 1.03
C ASN A 33 -3.70 33.98 2.25
N LEU A 34 -2.38 33.81 2.15
CA LEU A 34 -1.48 34.17 3.24
C LEU A 34 -1.44 35.69 3.44
N PRO A 35 -1.24 36.18 4.68
CA PRO A 35 -0.97 37.59 4.91
C PRO A 35 0.24 38.06 4.10
N LYS A 36 0.19 39.27 3.53
CA LYS A 36 1.26 39.80 2.66
C LYS A 36 2.66 39.77 3.29
N TRP A 37 2.76 39.97 4.61
CA TRP A 37 4.04 39.93 5.32
C TRP A 37 4.67 38.53 5.42
N MET A 38 3.87 37.49 5.17
CA MET A 38 4.28 36.09 5.18
C MET A 38 4.57 35.57 3.77
N GLN A 39 4.09 36.26 2.73
CA GLN A 39 4.32 35.87 1.35
C GLN A 39 5.76 36.18 0.93
N GLN A 40 6.33 35.27 0.14
CA GLN A 40 7.57 35.48 -0.59
C GLN A 40 7.25 36.08 -1.98
N GLY A 41 8.24 36.72 -2.62
CA GLY A 41 8.16 37.02 -4.04
C GLY A 41 7.96 35.75 -4.88
N ILE A 42 7.21 35.86 -5.98
CA ILE A 42 6.98 34.74 -6.91
C ILE A 42 7.93 34.91 -8.09
N ILE A 43 8.81 33.93 -8.34
CA ILE A 43 9.67 33.88 -9.53
C ILE A 43 8.94 33.18 -10.67
N SER A 44 8.27 32.06 -10.39
CA SER A 44 7.56 31.28 -11.39
C SER A 44 6.26 30.70 -10.83
N TRP A 45 5.18 30.78 -11.60
CA TRP A 45 3.86 30.31 -11.21
C TRP A 45 3.19 29.61 -12.38
N ASN A 46 3.19 28.28 -12.36
CA ASN A 46 2.65 27.46 -13.43
C ASN A 46 1.75 26.37 -12.87
N LYS A 47 0.96 25.73 -13.75
CA LYS A 47 0.11 24.59 -13.38
C LYS A 47 0.89 23.38 -12.85
N GLY A 48 2.18 23.26 -13.19
CA GLY A 48 3.02 22.12 -12.80
C GLY A 48 4.16 22.47 -11.86
N SER A 49 4.39 23.76 -11.57
CA SER A 49 5.48 24.18 -10.69
C SER A 49 5.24 25.56 -10.08
N LEU A 50 5.86 25.78 -8.93
CA LEU A 50 5.91 27.05 -8.21
C LEU A 50 7.36 27.31 -7.80
N GLU A 51 7.86 28.52 -8.00
CA GLU A 51 9.17 28.98 -7.52
C GLU A 51 9.05 30.32 -6.82
N LEU A 52 9.58 30.38 -5.60
CA LEU A 52 9.57 31.55 -4.72
C LEU A 52 10.94 32.22 -4.69
N GLU A 53 10.99 33.50 -4.31
CA GLU A 53 12.22 34.31 -4.31
C GLU A 53 13.29 33.81 -3.34
N ASN A 54 12.88 33.08 -2.30
CA ASN A 54 13.78 32.41 -1.37
C ASN A 54 14.42 31.12 -1.94
N GLY A 55 14.23 30.85 -3.23
CA GLY A 55 14.77 29.69 -3.94
C GLY A 55 14.00 28.39 -3.72
N SER A 56 12.92 28.41 -2.94
CA SER A 56 12.08 27.23 -2.75
C SER A 56 11.25 26.92 -4.01
N LYS A 57 11.19 25.63 -4.35
CA LYS A 57 10.53 25.12 -5.55
C LYS A 57 9.56 24.01 -5.21
N ILE A 58 8.38 24.04 -5.80
CA ILE A 58 7.40 22.93 -5.77
C ILE A 58 7.21 22.43 -7.19
N LEU A 59 7.30 21.11 -7.38
CA LEU A 59 7.08 20.44 -8.65
C LEU A 59 5.93 19.45 -8.50
N ALA A 60 4.96 19.48 -9.42
CA ALA A 60 3.86 18.53 -9.48
C ALA A 60 3.98 17.61 -10.70
N ALA A 61 4.09 16.30 -10.47
CA ALA A 61 4.26 15.30 -11.53
C ALA A 61 3.54 13.99 -11.21
N SER A 62 3.44 13.09 -12.19
CA SER A 62 3.01 11.71 -11.93
C SER A 62 4.14 10.89 -11.30
N THR A 63 3.82 9.93 -10.45
CA THR A 63 4.77 8.99 -9.87
C THR A 63 5.41 8.13 -10.96
N SER A 64 6.68 8.39 -11.26
CA SER A 64 7.50 7.55 -12.12
C SER A 64 8.97 7.68 -11.76
N ALA A 65 9.74 6.61 -11.98
CA ALA A 65 11.18 6.62 -11.73
C ALA A 65 11.95 7.62 -12.63
N SER A 66 11.37 8.03 -13.76
CA SER A 66 11.98 9.01 -14.68
C SER A 66 11.67 10.46 -14.31
N ALA A 67 10.52 10.73 -13.70
CA ALA A 67 10.09 12.10 -13.40
C ALA A 67 10.95 12.81 -12.35
N VAL A 68 11.64 12.03 -11.50
CA VAL A 68 12.34 12.56 -10.31
C VAL A 68 13.81 12.12 -10.21
N ARG A 69 14.28 11.29 -11.15
CA ARG A 69 15.68 10.83 -11.15
C ARG A 69 16.61 11.98 -11.51
N GLY A 70 17.62 12.20 -10.67
CA GLY A 70 18.59 13.29 -10.82
C GLY A 70 18.14 14.62 -10.21
N MET A 71 16.92 14.68 -9.66
CA MET A 71 16.48 15.82 -8.84
C MET A 71 16.70 15.51 -7.36
N SER A 72 17.10 16.52 -6.59
CA SER A 72 17.19 16.44 -5.14
C SER A 72 15.95 17.07 -4.50
N PHE A 73 15.23 16.30 -3.69
CA PHE A 73 14.06 16.76 -2.96
C PHE A 73 14.34 16.79 -1.47
N ASN A 74 13.92 17.88 -0.82
CA ASN A 74 13.87 18.00 0.63
C ASN A 74 12.57 17.39 1.16
N ILE A 75 11.46 17.57 0.44
CA ILE A 75 10.17 17.00 0.82
C ILE A 75 9.60 16.28 -0.40
N LEU A 76 9.24 15.02 -0.20
CA LEU A 76 8.49 14.24 -1.18
C LEU A 76 7.09 13.96 -0.61
N PHE A 77 6.07 14.43 -1.32
CA PHE A 77 4.67 14.18 -1.02
C PHE A 77 4.11 13.23 -2.06
N LEU A 78 3.67 12.05 -1.61
CA LEU A 78 3.10 11.00 -2.44
C LEU A 78 1.61 10.90 -2.15
N ASP A 79 0.78 11.29 -3.11
CA ASP A 79 -0.68 11.25 -3.02
C ASP A 79 -1.27 10.05 -3.76
N GLU A 80 -2.34 9.48 -3.22
CA GLU A 80 -3.01 8.27 -3.74
C GLU A 80 -2.03 7.12 -4.05
N PHE A 81 -1.04 6.93 -3.18
CA PHE A 81 0.11 6.08 -3.48
C PHE A 81 -0.24 4.59 -3.58
N ALA A 82 -1.28 4.11 -2.89
CA ALA A 82 -1.72 2.72 -2.98
C ALA A 82 -2.26 2.36 -4.39
N PHE A 83 -2.64 3.36 -5.19
CA PHE A 83 -3.10 3.18 -6.56
C PHE A 83 -1.97 3.26 -7.59
N VAL A 84 -0.73 3.49 -7.18
CA VAL A 84 0.43 3.39 -8.06
C VAL A 84 0.72 1.91 -8.32
N PRO A 85 0.87 1.47 -9.58
CA PRO A 85 1.19 0.07 -9.89
C PRO A 85 2.45 -0.41 -9.15
N ASN A 86 2.41 -1.60 -8.56
CA ASN A 86 3.49 -2.12 -7.70
C ASN A 86 4.89 -2.04 -8.34
N HIS A 87 5.00 -2.41 -9.63
CA HIS A 87 6.29 -2.35 -10.34
C HIS A 87 6.83 -0.92 -10.48
N ILE A 88 5.94 0.08 -10.60
CA ILE A 88 6.32 1.50 -10.63
C ILE A 88 6.72 1.96 -9.24
N ALA A 89 5.94 1.61 -8.21
CA ALA A 89 6.25 1.95 -6.81
C ALA A 89 7.61 1.39 -6.38
N GLU A 90 7.89 0.12 -6.68
CA GLU A 90 9.17 -0.52 -6.37
C GLU A 90 10.33 0.12 -7.13
N SER A 91 10.18 0.37 -8.43
CA SER A 91 11.20 1.07 -9.23
C SER A 91 11.44 2.51 -8.74
N PHE A 92 10.37 3.19 -8.32
CA PHE A 92 10.43 4.52 -7.75
C PHE A 92 11.26 4.52 -6.47
N PHE A 93 10.92 3.68 -5.49
CA PHE A 93 11.70 3.60 -4.24
C PHE A 93 13.14 3.16 -4.49
N ALA A 94 13.38 2.17 -5.37
CA ALA A 94 14.74 1.75 -5.69
C ALA A 94 15.61 2.87 -6.27
N SER A 95 15.01 3.84 -6.98
CA SER A 95 15.75 4.93 -7.63
C SER A 95 15.78 6.25 -6.85
N VAL A 96 14.73 6.55 -6.10
CA VAL A 96 14.52 7.87 -5.45
C VAL A 96 14.87 7.83 -3.97
N TYR A 97 14.67 6.68 -3.33
CA TYR A 97 14.95 6.54 -1.90
C TYR A 97 16.43 6.83 -1.57
N PRO A 98 17.45 6.36 -2.34
CA PRO A 98 18.84 6.70 -2.06
C PRO A 98 19.15 8.20 -2.10
N THR A 99 18.51 8.94 -3.00
CA THR A 99 18.66 10.40 -3.13
C THR A 99 18.01 11.14 -1.97
N ILE A 100 16.90 10.64 -1.45
CA ILE A 100 16.24 11.21 -0.26
C ILE A 100 17.04 10.90 1.01
N THR A 101 17.53 9.67 1.19
CA THR A 101 18.28 9.28 2.40
C THR A 101 19.65 9.94 2.51
N SER A 102 20.22 10.40 1.39
CA SER A 102 21.50 11.13 1.40
C SER A 102 21.38 12.60 1.83
N GLY A 103 20.17 13.16 1.86
CA GLY A 103 19.94 14.52 2.34
C GLY A 103 19.91 14.59 3.87
N LYS A 104 20.55 15.61 4.46
CA LYS A 104 20.63 15.79 5.92
C LYS A 104 19.28 16.08 6.60
N ASN A 105 18.30 16.62 5.85
CA ASN A 105 16.99 16.98 6.37
C ASN A 105 15.96 16.78 5.26
N THR A 106 15.52 15.52 5.09
CA THR A 106 14.52 15.14 4.10
C THR A 106 13.28 14.55 4.78
N LYS A 107 12.12 14.72 4.15
CA LYS A 107 10.84 14.20 4.64
C LYS A 107 10.11 13.51 3.50
N VAL A 108 9.57 12.33 3.79
CA VAL A 108 8.67 11.61 2.89
C VAL A 108 7.31 11.55 3.56
N ILE A 109 6.29 12.07 2.89
CA ILE A 109 4.90 12.09 3.34
C ILE A 109 4.10 11.32 2.32
N ILE A 110 3.34 10.34 2.77
CA ILE A 110 2.58 9.45 1.90
C ILE A 110 1.15 9.41 2.39
N VAL A 111 0.21 9.70 1.50
CA VAL A 111 -1.23 9.74 1.76
C VAL A 111 -1.93 8.86 0.73
N SER A 112 -2.83 7.99 1.18
CA SER A 112 -3.62 7.12 0.32
C SER A 112 -4.75 6.47 1.11
N THR A 113 -5.82 6.07 0.42
CA THR A 113 -6.73 5.04 0.95
C THR A 113 -6.17 3.63 0.72
N PRO A 114 -6.53 2.64 1.55
CA PRO A 114 -6.09 1.25 1.37
C PRO A 114 -6.49 0.67 0.01
N HIS A 115 -5.61 -0.07 -0.64
CA HIS A 115 -5.91 -0.76 -1.91
C HIS A 115 -5.25 -2.13 -1.96
N GLY A 116 -5.87 -3.10 -1.29
CA GLY A 116 -5.36 -4.45 -1.18
C GLY A 116 -4.04 -4.55 -0.42
N MET A 117 -3.40 -5.71 -0.49
CA MET A 117 -2.14 -6.01 0.20
C MET A 117 -0.92 -5.70 -0.68
N ASN A 118 -0.81 -4.43 -1.10
CA ASN A 118 0.20 -3.95 -2.05
C ASN A 118 1.47 -3.39 -1.34
N HIS A 119 2.32 -2.67 -2.08
CA HIS A 119 3.51 -2.03 -1.49
C HIS A 119 3.17 -1.07 -0.34
N PHE A 120 2.09 -0.29 -0.48
CA PHE A 120 1.63 0.65 0.55
C PHE A 120 1.21 -0.09 1.83
N TYR A 121 0.49 -1.21 1.72
CA TYR A 121 0.14 -2.06 2.87
C TYR A 121 1.39 -2.52 3.65
N ARG A 122 2.43 -3.02 2.96
CA ARG A 122 3.67 -3.46 3.62
C ARG A 122 4.30 -2.34 4.41
N MET A 123 4.41 -1.15 3.80
CA MET A 123 4.98 0.03 4.44
C MET A 123 4.16 0.51 5.63
N TRP A 124 2.83 0.50 5.53
CA TRP A 124 1.93 0.82 6.63
C TRP A 124 2.09 -0.16 7.80
N HIS A 125 2.01 -1.46 7.52
CA HIS A 125 2.12 -2.49 8.54
C HIS A 125 3.50 -2.52 9.22
N ASP A 126 4.57 -2.28 8.47
CA ASP A 126 5.91 -2.14 9.03
C ASP A 126 6.04 -0.88 9.89
N ALA A 127 5.28 0.18 9.62
CA ALA A 127 5.22 1.37 10.47
C ALA A 127 4.44 1.09 11.77
N GLU A 128 3.30 0.40 11.69
CA GLU A 128 2.52 -0.04 12.86
C GLU A 128 3.32 -0.94 13.80
N THR A 129 4.11 -1.85 13.23
CA THR A 129 4.92 -2.81 13.98
C THR A 129 6.32 -2.28 14.35
N GLY A 130 6.64 -1.02 14.00
CA GLY A 130 7.91 -0.38 14.31
C GLY A 130 9.13 -0.98 13.58
N LYS A 131 8.90 -1.69 12.48
CA LYS A 131 9.95 -2.30 11.64
C LYS A 131 10.56 -1.33 10.65
N ASN A 132 9.90 -0.19 10.38
CA ASN A 132 10.44 0.89 9.59
C ASN A 132 10.42 2.23 10.36
N GLY A 133 10.99 3.28 9.77
CA GLY A 133 11.10 4.61 10.38
C GLY A 133 9.92 5.55 10.11
N TYR A 134 8.82 5.08 9.52
CA TYR A 134 7.66 5.91 9.26
C TYR A 134 6.79 6.05 10.51
N VAL A 135 6.16 7.21 10.66
CA VAL A 135 5.09 7.43 11.63
C VAL A 135 3.78 7.24 10.89
N PHE A 136 2.97 6.26 11.30
CA PHE A 136 1.64 6.06 10.74
C PHE A 136 0.64 7.01 11.41
N THR A 137 -0.36 7.45 10.65
CA THR A 137 -1.45 8.30 11.14
C THR A 137 -2.69 7.98 10.34
N ASP A 138 -3.71 7.44 10.99
CA ASP A 138 -5.03 7.21 10.43
C ASP A 138 -5.96 8.39 10.77
N VAL A 139 -6.89 8.68 9.86
CA VAL A 139 -7.96 9.66 10.08
C VAL A 139 -9.27 8.96 9.79
N HIS A 140 -9.92 8.51 10.86
CA HIS A 140 -11.16 7.76 10.78
C HIS A 140 -12.34 8.70 10.46
N TRP A 141 -13.35 8.20 9.73
CA TRP A 141 -14.48 9.04 9.32
C TRP A 141 -15.20 9.73 10.49
N SER A 142 -15.21 9.12 11.68
CA SER A 142 -15.86 9.68 12.87
C SER A 142 -15.13 10.89 13.46
N GLU A 143 -13.88 11.13 13.06
CA GLU A 143 -13.08 12.29 13.49
C GLU A 143 -13.38 13.51 12.64
N VAL A 144 -14.08 13.34 11.51
CA VAL A 144 -14.45 14.44 10.62
C VAL A 144 -15.73 15.11 11.13
N PRO A 145 -15.70 16.42 11.47
CA PRO A 145 -16.88 17.13 11.93
C PRO A 145 -18.04 17.04 10.93
N GLY A 146 -19.23 16.74 11.42
CA GLY A 146 -20.45 16.66 10.60
C GLY A 146 -20.77 15.28 10.02
N ARG A 147 -19.99 14.23 10.35
CA ARG A 147 -20.33 12.84 10.01
C ARG A 147 -20.90 12.12 11.24
N ASP A 148 -22.16 11.70 11.16
CA ASP A 148 -22.85 10.94 12.20
C ASP A 148 -23.27 9.53 11.71
N GLU A 149 -23.95 8.77 12.57
CA GLU A 149 -24.42 7.41 12.20
C GLU A 149 -25.46 7.43 11.08
N GLU A 150 -26.23 8.52 10.93
CA GLU A 150 -27.19 8.66 9.85
C GLU A 150 -26.47 8.86 8.51
N TRP A 151 -25.45 9.73 8.49
CA TRP A 151 -24.55 9.90 7.35
C TRP A 151 -23.88 8.58 6.96
N LYS A 152 -23.42 7.79 7.93
CA LYS A 152 -22.83 6.47 7.69
C LYS A 152 -23.83 5.51 7.03
N LYS A 153 -25.05 5.40 7.55
CA LYS A 153 -26.11 4.55 6.96
C LYS A 153 -26.44 4.97 5.53
N GLN A 154 -26.59 6.26 5.30
CA GLN A 154 -26.87 6.80 3.96
C GLN A 154 -25.71 6.54 2.99
N THR A 155 -24.46 6.71 3.44
CA THR A 155 -23.27 6.47 2.63
C THR A 155 -23.14 5.00 2.26
N ILE A 156 -23.37 4.08 3.22
CA ILE A 156 -23.38 2.63 2.95
C ILE A 156 -24.50 2.27 1.96
N ALA A 157 -25.70 2.83 2.13
CA ALA A 157 -26.83 2.58 1.23
C ALA A 157 -26.58 3.08 -0.21
N ASN A 158 -25.84 4.18 -0.37
CA ASN A 158 -25.48 4.74 -1.68
C ASN A 158 -24.26 4.08 -2.34
N THR A 159 -23.44 3.36 -1.56
CA THR A 159 -22.21 2.72 -2.03
C THR A 159 -22.27 1.21 -1.77
N SER A 160 -21.57 0.74 -0.75
CA SER A 160 -21.67 -0.61 -0.19
C SER A 160 -20.95 -0.66 1.15
N GLU A 161 -21.21 -1.68 1.97
CA GLU A 161 -20.44 -1.89 3.20
C GLU A 161 -18.94 -2.10 2.93
N GLN A 162 -18.59 -2.74 1.83
CA GLN A 162 -17.20 -3.01 1.46
C GLN A 162 -16.48 -1.74 1.05
N GLN A 163 -17.09 -0.93 0.19
CA GLN A 163 -16.53 0.37 -0.19
C GLN A 163 -16.42 1.28 1.04
N PHE A 164 -17.40 1.24 1.94
CA PHE A 164 -17.33 2.01 3.18
C PHE A 164 -16.16 1.58 4.08
N LYS A 165 -15.88 0.27 4.16
CA LYS A 165 -14.72 -0.25 4.92
C LYS A 165 -13.39 0.26 4.40
N VAL A 166 -13.23 0.33 3.09
CA VAL A 166 -11.98 0.81 2.48
C VAL A 166 -11.86 2.33 2.60
N GLU A 167 -12.87 3.06 2.12
CA GLU A 167 -12.81 4.52 1.97
C GLU A 167 -12.93 5.29 3.29
N PHE A 168 -13.69 4.74 4.25
CA PHE A 168 -14.04 5.47 5.48
C PHE A 168 -13.56 4.80 6.76
N LEU A 169 -13.45 3.47 6.80
CA LEU A 169 -12.86 2.74 7.94
C LEU A 169 -11.35 2.50 7.78
N CYS A 170 -10.77 2.85 6.64
CA CYS A 170 -9.34 2.64 6.34
C CYS A 170 -8.89 1.18 6.52
N GLU A 171 -9.78 0.21 6.25
CA GLU A 171 -9.44 -1.22 6.37
C GLU A 171 -8.70 -1.73 5.14
N PHE A 172 -7.51 -2.30 5.34
CA PHE A 172 -6.84 -3.12 4.33
C PHE A 172 -7.60 -4.44 4.15
N LEU A 173 -8.46 -4.48 3.15
CA LEU A 173 -9.09 -5.73 2.73
C LEU A 173 -8.07 -6.59 1.95
N GLY A 174 -7.93 -7.86 2.34
CA GLY A 174 -7.19 -8.86 1.54
C GLY A 174 -7.80 -9.00 0.14
N SER A 175 -7.07 -9.63 -0.80
CA SER A 175 -7.35 -9.59 -2.24
C SER A 175 -8.85 -9.59 -2.56
N VAL A 176 -9.24 -8.57 -3.31
CA VAL A 176 -10.61 -8.09 -3.51
C VAL A 176 -11.53 -9.14 -4.15
N ASP A 177 -10.96 -10.19 -4.75
CA ASP A 177 -11.65 -11.34 -5.35
C ASP A 177 -11.08 -12.69 -4.90
N THR A 178 -10.77 -12.85 -3.60
CA THR A 178 -10.47 -14.19 -3.07
C THR A 178 -11.74 -15.05 -3.05
N LEU A 179 -11.65 -16.30 -3.54
CA LEU A 179 -12.74 -17.28 -3.40
C LEU A 179 -13.15 -17.47 -1.92
N ILE A 180 -12.19 -17.36 -1.01
CA ILE A 180 -12.40 -17.47 0.43
C ILE A 180 -12.29 -16.08 1.05
N ALA A 181 -13.37 -15.63 1.71
CA ALA A 181 -13.43 -14.30 2.31
C ALA A 181 -12.23 -13.99 3.24
N PRO A 182 -11.66 -12.77 3.20
CA PRO A 182 -10.51 -12.39 4.03
C PRO A 182 -10.71 -12.55 5.54
N SER A 183 -11.95 -12.42 6.04
CA SER A 183 -12.29 -12.68 7.44
C SER A 183 -12.10 -14.15 7.83
N LYS A 184 -12.32 -15.08 6.89
CA LYS A 184 -12.08 -16.51 7.12
C LYS A 184 -10.60 -16.86 7.03
N LEU A 185 -9.88 -16.26 6.08
CA LEU A 185 -8.42 -16.46 5.92
C LEU A 185 -7.65 -16.08 7.18
N ARG A 186 -8.05 -15.00 7.87
CA ARG A 186 -7.45 -14.58 9.16
C ARG A 186 -7.56 -15.62 10.28
N ASN A 187 -8.52 -16.54 10.20
CA ASN A 187 -8.73 -17.59 11.20
C ASN A 187 -7.98 -18.88 10.87
N PHE A 188 -7.33 -18.99 9.70
CA PHE A 188 -6.53 -20.17 9.39
C PHE A 188 -5.18 -20.10 10.09
N VAL A 189 -4.88 -21.15 10.82
CA VAL A 189 -3.60 -21.33 11.52
C VAL A 189 -2.64 -22.01 10.56
N TYR A 190 -1.40 -21.51 10.48
CA TYR A 190 -0.31 -22.22 9.83
C TYR A 190 0.42 -23.05 10.88
N ASP A 191 0.60 -24.34 10.60
CA ASP A 191 1.36 -25.26 11.46
C ASP A 191 2.67 -25.69 10.76
N HIS A 192 3.65 -26.12 11.55
CA HIS A 192 4.90 -26.66 11.04
C HIS A 192 4.76 -28.17 10.77
N PRO A 193 5.20 -28.68 9.61
CA PRO A 193 5.15 -30.11 9.34
C PRO A 193 6.10 -30.86 10.27
N LYS A 194 5.70 -32.07 10.69
CA LYS A 194 6.57 -33.00 11.43
C LYS A 194 7.72 -33.49 10.57
N THR A 195 7.41 -33.80 9.31
CA THR A 195 8.36 -34.35 8.35
C THR A 195 8.33 -33.55 7.08
N ARG A 196 9.50 -33.18 6.58
CA ARG A 196 9.69 -32.51 5.29
C ARG A 196 10.71 -33.27 4.45
N ASN A 197 10.33 -33.69 3.25
CA ASN A 197 11.23 -34.39 2.33
C ASN A 197 10.79 -34.16 0.87
N ALA A 198 11.69 -33.68 0.01
CA ALA A 198 11.47 -33.56 -1.44
C ALA A 198 10.10 -32.97 -1.82
N GLY A 199 9.73 -31.81 -1.26
CA GLY A 199 8.44 -31.15 -1.52
C GLY A 199 7.24 -31.68 -0.75
N LEU A 200 7.36 -32.84 -0.06
CA LEU A 200 6.33 -33.40 0.81
C LEU A 200 6.47 -32.85 2.24
N ASP A 201 5.38 -32.28 2.75
CA ASP A 201 5.18 -31.84 4.12
C ASP A 201 4.10 -32.74 4.78
N VAL A 202 4.46 -33.46 5.84
CA VAL A 202 3.55 -34.32 6.62
C VAL A 202 3.33 -33.70 8.00
N TYR A 203 2.06 -33.45 8.34
CA TYR A 203 1.63 -32.86 9.61
C TYR A 203 1.17 -33.93 10.61
N VAL A 204 0.51 -34.98 10.12
CA VAL A 204 0.00 -36.08 10.92
C VAL A 204 0.42 -37.40 10.27
N ASP A 205 0.99 -38.29 11.06
CA ASP A 205 1.39 -39.63 10.62
C ASP A 205 0.13 -40.45 10.27
N PRO A 206 0.20 -41.35 9.28
CA PRO A 206 -0.96 -42.17 8.90
C PRO A 206 -1.43 -43.03 10.07
N GLY A 207 -2.73 -42.98 10.34
CA GLY A 207 -3.40 -43.77 11.37
C GLY A 207 -3.96 -45.09 10.83
N GLU A 208 -4.04 -46.10 11.68
CA GLU A 208 -4.77 -47.33 11.38
C GLU A 208 -6.28 -47.08 11.32
N ASN A 209 -6.98 -47.70 10.37
CA ASN A 209 -8.44 -47.55 10.15
C ASN A 209 -8.90 -46.11 9.86
N CYS A 210 -8.05 -45.29 9.25
CA CYS A 210 -8.41 -43.96 8.78
C CYS A 210 -8.70 -43.95 7.27
N ASP A 211 -9.70 -43.16 6.87
CA ASP A 211 -10.03 -42.92 5.47
C ASP A 211 -9.40 -41.61 5.01
N TYR A 212 -8.65 -41.67 3.91
CA TYR A 212 -7.95 -40.51 3.35
C TYR A 212 -8.39 -40.25 1.90
N VAL A 213 -8.51 -38.97 1.56
CA VAL A 213 -8.73 -38.50 0.19
C VAL A 213 -7.51 -37.71 -0.26
N VAL A 214 -7.04 -38.00 -1.48
CA VAL A 214 -5.95 -37.25 -2.12
C VAL A 214 -6.49 -36.54 -3.34
N THR A 215 -6.24 -35.23 -3.43
CA THR A 215 -6.50 -34.45 -4.63
C THR A 215 -5.20 -34.01 -5.25
N VAL A 216 -5.04 -34.25 -6.55
CA VAL A 216 -3.78 -34.06 -7.28
C VAL A 216 -4.00 -33.07 -8.42
N ASP A 217 -3.12 -32.08 -8.52
CA ASP A 217 -3.03 -31.13 -9.62
C ASP A 217 -1.60 -31.21 -10.20
N VAL A 218 -1.46 -31.56 -11.47
CA VAL A 218 -0.16 -31.87 -12.08
C VAL A 218 0.22 -30.77 -13.07
N ALA A 219 1.42 -30.22 -12.91
CA ALA A 219 1.97 -29.24 -13.83
C ALA A 219 2.50 -29.89 -15.12
N ARG A 220 2.74 -29.06 -16.15
CA ARG A 220 3.29 -29.52 -17.44
C ARG A 220 4.79 -29.88 -17.40
N GLY A 221 5.48 -29.70 -16.27
CA GLY A 221 6.91 -30.02 -16.12
C GLY A 221 7.85 -29.06 -16.85
N VAL A 222 7.45 -27.79 -17.02
CA VAL A 222 8.27 -26.73 -17.66
C VAL A 222 8.78 -25.69 -16.66
N GLY A 223 8.78 -26.01 -15.36
CA GLY A 223 9.27 -25.14 -14.27
C GLY A 223 8.45 -23.87 -14.00
N SER A 224 7.35 -23.66 -14.73
CA SER A 224 6.50 -22.47 -14.59
C SER A 224 5.37 -22.63 -13.56
N ASP A 225 4.86 -23.85 -13.39
CA ASP A 225 3.78 -24.21 -12.46
C ASP A 225 4.23 -25.37 -11.57
N TYR A 226 3.52 -25.59 -10.46
CA TYR A 226 3.83 -26.66 -9.52
C TYR A 226 2.92 -27.87 -9.73
N SER A 227 3.48 -29.06 -9.63
CA SER A 227 2.69 -30.24 -9.31
C SER A 227 2.42 -30.25 -7.81
N ALA A 228 1.16 -30.39 -7.42
CA ALA A 228 0.75 -30.33 -6.04
C ALA A 228 -0.29 -31.42 -5.73
N PHE A 229 -0.24 -31.93 -4.51
CA PHE A 229 -1.36 -32.69 -3.98
C PHE A 229 -1.57 -32.38 -2.51
N VAL A 230 -2.78 -32.61 -2.03
CA VAL A 230 -3.11 -32.56 -0.61
C VAL A 230 -3.75 -33.87 -0.18
N VAL A 231 -3.39 -34.32 1.01
CA VAL A 231 -3.97 -35.49 1.67
C VAL A 231 -4.87 -35.00 2.78
N VAL A 232 -6.14 -35.39 2.73
CA VAL A 232 -7.17 -35.01 3.67
C VAL A 232 -7.64 -36.25 4.41
N ASP A 233 -7.56 -36.24 5.73
CA ASP A 233 -8.23 -37.21 6.60
C ASP A 233 -9.73 -36.89 6.61
N VAL A 234 -10.52 -37.82 6.10
CA VAL A 234 -11.98 -37.73 6.01
C VAL A 234 -12.69 -38.66 6.99
N THR A 235 -11.95 -39.33 7.87
CA THR A 235 -12.47 -40.32 8.84
C THR A 235 -13.58 -39.73 9.72
N GLN A 236 -13.41 -38.46 10.16
CA GLN A 236 -14.41 -37.73 10.94
C GLN A 236 -14.50 -36.27 10.50
N PHE A 237 -15.68 -35.66 10.73
CA PHE A 237 -15.88 -34.22 10.55
C PHE A 237 -15.51 -33.46 11.84
N PRO A 238 -14.80 -32.31 11.77
CA PRO A 238 -14.31 -31.66 10.56
C PRO A 238 -13.08 -32.36 9.97
N HIS A 239 -13.08 -32.50 8.64
CA HIS A 239 -11.97 -33.07 7.88
C HIS A 239 -10.70 -32.24 8.02
N ARG A 240 -9.54 -32.88 7.90
CA ARG A 240 -8.25 -32.24 8.19
C ARG A 240 -7.24 -32.50 7.10
N VAL A 241 -6.53 -31.47 6.67
CA VAL A 241 -5.34 -31.63 5.82
C VAL A 241 -4.23 -32.21 6.68
N VAL A 242 -3.74 -33.40 6.33
CA VAL A 242 -2.71 -34.13 7.11
C VAL A 242 -1.35 -34.16 6.42
N ALA A 243 -1.33 -33.99 5.09
CA ALA A 243 -0.10 -33.81 4.34
C ALA A 243 -0.35 -32.96 3.09
N LYS A 244 0.70 -32.33 2.59
CA LYS A 244 0.70 -31.63 1.31
C LYS A 244 2.00 -31.89 0.58
N TYR A 245 1.96 -31.91 -0.73
CA TYR A 245 3.12 -31.93 -1.59
C TYR A 245 3.05 -30.77 -2.55
N ARG A 246 4.21 -30.19 -2.83
CA ARG A 246 4.37 -29.18 -3.86
C ARG A 246 5.80 -29.21 -4.38
N ASP A 247 5.95 -29.34 -5.69
CA ASP A 247 7.23 -29.31 -6.37
C ASP A 247 7.10 -28.68 -7.76
N ASN A 248 8.13 -27.96 -8.21
CA ASN A 248 8.17 -27.30 -9.51
C ASN A 248 9.40 -27.66 -10.34
N GLU A 249 10.23 -28.59 -9.86
CA GLU A 249 11.31 -29.19 -10.65
C GLU A 249 10.78 -30.29 -11.59
#